data_AF-A0A8K0US28-F1
#
_entry.id   AF-A0A8K0US28-F1
#
_cell.length_a   1.000
_cell.length_b   1.000
_cell.length_c   1.000
_cell.angle_alpha   90.00
_cell.angle_beta   90.00
_cell.angle_gamma   90.00
#
_symmetry.space_group_name_H-M   'P 1'
#
loop_
_entity.id
_entity.type
_entity.pdbx_description
1 polymer ?
#
loop_
_entity_poly.entity_id
_entity_poly.type
_entity_poly.pdbx_seq_one_letter_code
_entity_poly.pdbx_strand_id
1 'polypeptide(L)'
;MTTLIEVSNGIAKTTAAFKALVKNATDVSLGLSSMGGSNSLHTSLTVEQWGVAQDGWKVPLNAAAADFKSLANLSSDFVAAMHTVLNATSESVRLDPLWKLIGNITTTPITSTAAFATFLSTVQSYADTYGAAAKAANITDDDELQLLTAYPILTTAASDSLDWVKKLQVTMGEDVAELMLWAGRDASTTSSSQGRECSTKLPRILQEYKKAGGSDYTIMATMLNQL
;
A
#
# COMPACT_ATOMS: atom_id res chain seq x y z
N MET A 1 5.62 6.95 -14.13
CA MET A 1 4.15 7.00 -14.30
C MET A 1 3.59 5.61 -14.09
N THR A 2 3.00 5.40 -12.92
CA THR A 2 2.29 4.16 -12.62
C THR A 2 0.99 4.08 -13.41
N THR A 3 0.81 3.00 -14.17
CA THR A 3 -0.37 2.81 -15.03
C THR A 3 -1.49 2.08 -14.29
N LEU A 4 -2.73 2.19 -14.77
CA LEU A 4 -3.83 1.36 -14.28
C LEU A 4 -3.50 -0.15 -14.29
N ILE A 5 -2.73 -0.61 -15.29
CA ILE A 5 -2.26 -2.00 -15.38
C ILE A 5 -1.30 -2.33 -14.22
N GLU A 6 -0.40 -1.43 -13.85
CA GLU A 6 0.51 -1.62 -12.72
C GLU A 6 -0.24 -1.69 -11.39
N VAL A 7 -1.27 -0.85 -11.19
CA VAL A 7 -2.12 -0.92 -9.99
C VAL A 7 -2.89 -2.23 -9.95
N SER A 8 -3.52 -2.63 -11.06
CA SER A 8 -4.24 -3.91 -11.13
C SER A 8 -3.34 -5.11 -10.84
N ASN A 9 -2.12 -5.11 -11.39
CA ASN A 9 -1.13 -6.16 -11.13
C ASN A 9 -0.64 -6.13 -9.67
N GLY A 10 -0.45 -4.93 -9.11
CA GLY A 10 -0.11 -4.74 -7.70
C GLY A 10 -1.15 -5.34 -6.78
N ILE A 11 -2.42 -5.00 -7.00
CA ILE A 11 -3.58 -5.51 -6.24
C ILE A 11 -3.65 -7.03 -6.29
N ALA A 12 -3.51 -7.63 -7.47
CA ALA A 12 -3.53 -9.08 -7.62
C ALA A 12 -2.40 -9.76 -6.83
N LYS A 13 -1.17 -9.21 -6.91
CA LYS A 13 -0.01 -9.71 -6.16
C LYS A 13 -0.19 -9.57 -4.66
N THR A 14 -0.67 -8.41 -4.19
CA THR A 14 -0.90 -8.18 -2.75
C THR A 14 -1.98 -9.12 -2.21
N THR A 15 -3.08 -9.29 -2.94
CA THR A 15 -4.15 -10.22 -2.56
C THR A 15 -3.63 -11.64 -2.42
N ALA A 16 -2.82 -12.10 -3.38
CA ALA A 16 -2.23 -13.44 -3.33
C ALA A 16 -1.27 -13.60 -2.14
N ALA A 17 -0.38 -12.62 -1.92
CA ALA A 17 0.58 -12.65 -0.82
C ALA A 17 -0.11 -12.62 0.56
N PHE A 18 -1.13 -11.77 0.74
CA PHE A 18 -1.90 -11.68 1.96
C PHE A 18 -2.67 -12.97 2.23
N LYS A 19 -3.29 -13.57 1.20
CA LYS A 19 -3.95 -14.87 1.34
C LYS A 19 -2.98 -15.97 1.78
N ALA A 20 -1.77 -16.00 1.23
CA ALA A 20 -0.76 -16.97 1.61
C ALA A 20 -0.31 -16.78 3.08
N LEU A 21 -0.09 -15.54 3.51
CA LEU A 21 0.25 -15.21 4.90
C LEU A 21 -0.88 -15.60 5.87
N VAL A 22 -2.12 -15.24 5.55
CA VAL A 22 -3.31 -15.57 6.36
C VAL A 22 -3.52 -17.07 6.43
N LYS A 23 -3.33 -17.79 5.32
CA LYS A 23 -3.40 -19.26 5.30
C LYS A 23 -2.38 -19.85 6.27
N ASN A 24 -1.12 -19.44 6.18
CA ASN A 24 -0.07 -19.94 7.08
C ASN A 24 -0.39 -19.64 8.55
N ALA A 25 -0.87 -18.43 8.85
CA ALA A 25 -1.31 -18.06 10.20
C ALA A 25 -2.45 -18.93 10.73
N THR A 26 -3.39 -19.26 9.84
CA THR A 26 -4.53 -20.15 10.15
C THR A 26 -4.04 -21.57 10.41
N ASP A 27 -3.12 -22.07 9.59
CA ASP A 27 -2.54 -23.42 9.76
C ASP A 27 -1.74 -23.51 11.07
N VAL A 28 -0.98 -22.48 11.43
CA VAL A 28 -0.32 -22.38 12.76
C VAL A 28 -1.35 -22.42 13.88
N SER A 29 -2.44 -21.68 13.75
CA SER A 29 -3.50 -21.64 14.76
C SER A 29 -4.22 -22.98 14.91
N LEU A 30 -4.42 -23.71 13.80
CA LEU A 30 -5.05 -25.03 13.78
C LEU A 30 -4.16 -26.08 14.44
N GLY A 31 -2.86 -26.11 14.12
CA GLY A 31 -1.90 -27.00 14.78
C GLY A 31 -1.88 -26.82 16.30
N LEU A 32 -1.99 -25.56 16.75
CA LEU A 32 -2.09 -25.22 18.17
C LEU A 32 -3.43 -25.65 18.81
N SER A 33 -4.53 -25.61 18.08
CA SER A 33 -5.83 -26.06 18.63
C SER A 33 -5.90 -27.59 18.83
N SER A 34 -5.07 -28.36 18.13
CA SER A 34 -4.95 -29.82 18.28
C SER A 34 -4.02 -30.28 19.42
N MET A 35 -3.45 -29.36 20.21
CA MET A 35 -2.45 -29.57 21.28
C MET A 35 -2.92 -30.37 22.52
N GLY A 36 -3.92 -31.24 22.41
CA GLY A 36 -4.27 -32.17 23.49
C GLY A 36 -3.21 -33.25 23.79
N GLY A 37 -2.00 -33.16 23.21
CA GLY A 37 -0.95 -34.17 23.26
C GLY A 37 0.36 -33.67 23.90
N SER A 38 1.09 -34.60 24.53
CA SER A 38 2.29 -34.40 25.35
C SER A 38 3.58 -34.12 24.58
N ASN A 39 3.56 -33.34 23.50
CA ASN A 39 4.79 -33.00 22.78
C ASN A 39 5.49 -31.81 23.45
N SER A 40 6.66 -32.08 24.06
CA SER A 40 7.42 -31.12 24.90
C SER A 40 7.85 -29.83 24.18
N LEU A 41 7.87 -29.82 22.85
CA LEU A 41 8.31 -28.66 22.04
C LEU A 41 7.41 -27.44 22.19
N HIS A 42 6.14 -27.61 22.52
CA HIS A 42 5.21 -26.48 22.65
C HIS A 42 5.56 -25.52 23.78
N THR A 43 6.33 -25.97 24.77
CA THR A 43 6.84 -25.13 25.86
C THR A 43 8.05 -24.28 25.46
N SER A 44 8.60 -24.46 24.25
CA SER A 44 9.71 -23.67 23.73
C SER A 44 9.31 -22.23 23.39
N LEU A 45 8.03 -21.99 23.12
CA LEU A 45 7.43 -20.67 23.01
C LEU A 45 6.45 -20.46 24.17
N THR A 46 6.46 -19.25 24.71
CA THR A 46 5.51 -18.78 25.72
C THR A 46 4.10 -18.63 25.14
N VAL A 47 3.09 -18.55 26.01
CA VAL A 47 1.70 -18.30 25.62
C VAL A 47 1.59 -16.99 24.83
N GLU A 48 2.33 -15.96 25.23
CA GLU A 48 2.35 -14.67 24.54
C GLU A 48 2.95 -14.79 23.13
N GLN A 49 4.06 -15.54 22.97
CA GLN A 49 4.69 -15.76 21.68
C GLN A 49 3.78 -16.54 20.73
N TRP A 50 3.08 -17.56 21.23
CA TRP A 50 2.07 -18.27 20.46
C TRP A 50 0.90 -17.37 20.06
N GLY A 51 0.41 -16.51 20.96
CA GLY A 51 -0.62 -15.53 20.62
C GLY A 51 -0.19 -14.58 19.51
N VAL A 52 1.07 -14.13 19.52
CA VAL A 52 1.61 -13.29 18.44
C VAL A 52 1.79 -14.07 17.13
N ALA A 53 2.17 -15.34 17.17
CA ALA A 53 2.24 -16.18 15.97
C ALA A 53 0.85 -16.41 15.33
N GLN A 54 -0.20 -16.52 16.16
CA GLN A 54 -1.58 -16.73 15.71
C GLN A 54 -2.23 -15.46 15.16
N ASP A 55 -2.03 -14.30 15.82
CA ASP A 55 -2.82 -13.09 15.56
C ASP A 55 -1.98 -11.85 15.18
N GLY A 56 -0.66 -11.87 15.41
CA GLY A 56 0.22 -10.72 15.18
C GLY A 56 0.25 -10.22 13.74
N TRP A 57 -0.03 -11.10 12.76
CA TRP A 57 -0.12 -10.76 11.34
C TRP A 57 -1.23 -9.76 11.02
N LYS A 58 -2.26 -9.65 11.88
CA LYS A 58 -3.37 -8.71 11.69
C LYS A 58 -2.89 -7.26 11.74
N VAL A 59 -1.85 -6.96 12.53
CA VAL A 59 -1.32 -5.60 12.68
C VAL A 59 -0.78 -5.04 11.35
N PRO A 60 0.17 -5.69 10.66
CA PRO A 60 0.65 -5.19 9.37
C PRO A 60 -0.42 -5.21 8.26
N LEU A 61 -1.38 -6.15 8.29
CA LEU A 61 -2.49 -6.16 7.33
C LEU A 61 -3.44 -4.98 7.53
N ASN A 62 -3.77 -4.64 8.79
CA ASN A 62 -4.59 -3.46 9.10
C ASN A 62 -3.88 -2.16 8.69
N ALA A 63 -2.56 -2.08 8.87
CA ALA A 63 -1.77 -0.94 8.39
C ALA A 63 -1.83 -0.82 6.86
N ALA A 64 -1.71 -1.93 6.13
CA ALA A 64 -1.86 -1.94 4.67
C ALA A 64 -3.26 -1.51 4.21
N ALA A 65 -4.31 -1.99 4.88
CA ALA A 65 -5.69 -1.56 4.59
C ALA A 65 -5.88 -0.05 4.83
N ALA A 66 -5.29 0.50 5.89
CA ALA A 66 -5.31 1.94 6.16
C ALA A 66 -4.55 2.74 5.08
N ASP A 67 -3.41 2.23 4.62
CA ASP A 67 -2.64 2.83 3.52
C ASP A 67 -3.47 2.83 2.21
N PHE A 68 -4.15 1.72 1.87
CA PHE A 68 -5.03 1.65 0.69
C PHE A 68 -6.17 2.66 0.75
N LYS A 69 -6.85 2.75 1.89
CA LYS A 69 -7.93 3.72 2.11
C LYS A 69 -7.44 5.16 1.98
N SER A 70 -6.24 5.44 2.50
CA SER A 70 -5.63 6.77 2.39
C SER A 70 -5.33 7.13 0.94
N LEU A 71 -4.78 6.20 0.14
CA LEU A 71 -4.58 6.40 -1.29
C LEU A 71 -5.88 6.52 -2.09
N ALA A 72 -6.93 5.79 -1.70
CA ALA A 72 -8.25 5.92 -2.32
C ALA A 72 -8.81 7.33 -2.12
N ASN A 73 -8.71 7.87 -0.90
CA ASN A 73 -9.13 9.24 -0.58
C ASN A 73 -8.31 10.26 -1.37
N LEU A 74 -6.98 10.13 -1.42
CA LEU A 74 -6.12 11.02 -2.22
C LEU A 74 -6.47 10.97 -3.71
N SER A 75 -6.79 9.78 -4.24
CA SER A 75 -7.22 9.60 -5.63
C SER A 75 -8.56 10.28 -5.91
N SER A 76 -9.51 10.21 -4.98
CA SER A 76 -10.78 10.95 -5.05
C SER A 76 -10.58 12.46 -4.97
N ASP A 77 -9.73 12.94 -4.07
CA ASP A 77 -9.38 14.35 -3.95
C ASP A 77 -8.69 14.87 -5.22
N PHE A 78 -7.83 14.05 -5.85
CA PHE A 78 -7.22 14.36 -7.14
C PHE A 78 -8.26 14.54 -8.24
N VAL A 79 -9.24 13.63 -8.33
CA VAL A 79 -10.37 13.74 -9.27
C VAL A 79 -11.18 15.01 -9.04
N ALA A 80 -11.48 15.35 -7.79
CA ALA A 80 -12.18 16.58 -7.45
C ALA A 80 -11.36 17.84 -7.83
N ALA A 81 -10.05 17.82 -7.55
CA ALA A 81 -9.14 18.92 -7.90
C ALA A 81 -9.09 19.13 -9.43
N MET A 82 -9.01 18.07 -10.23
CA MET A 82 -9.05 18.19 -11.69
C MET A 82 -10.34 18.81 -12.19
N HIS A 83 -11.48 18.45 -11.60
CA HIS A 83 -12.76 19.06 -11.95
C HIS A 83 -12.76 20.58 -11.69
N THR A 84 -12.24 21.02 -10.54
CA THR A 84 -12.08 22.44 -10.23
C THR A 84 -11.12 23.12 -11.19
N VAL A 85 -9.94 22.54 -11.43
CA VAL A 85 -8.90 23.12 -12.30
C VAL A 85 -9.40 23.33 -13.73
N LEU A 86 -10.16 22.37 -14.29
CA LEU A 86 -10.69 22.46 -15.65
C LEU A 86 -11.75 23.53 -15.83
N ASN A 87 -12.57 23.78 -14.80
CA ASN A 87 -13.67 24.72 -14.85
C ASN A 87 -13.32 26.10 -14.28
N ALA A 88 -12.13 26.25 -13.71
CA ALA A 88 -11.68 27.48 -13.09
C ALA A 88 -11.33 28.57 -14.11
N THR A 89 -11.81 29.78 -13.83
CA THR A 89 -11.62 30.99 -14.65
C THR A 89 -10.44 31.86 -14.19
N SER A 90 -9.79 31.52 -13.08
CA SER A 90 -8.63 32.24 -12.55
C SER A 90 -7.56 31.29 -12.00
N GLU A 91 -6.33 31.78 -11.91
CA GLU A 91 -5.17 31.02 -11.43
C GLU A 91 -5.33 30.56 -9.99
N SER A 92 -5.72 31.45 -9.08
CA SER A 92 -5.88 31.12 -7.66
C SER A 92 -6.87 29.97 -7.46
N VAL A 93 -7.99 29.99 -8.19
CA VAL A 93 -9.00 28.93 -8.14
C VAL A 93 -8.48 27.59 -8.69
N ARG A 94 -7.48 27.60 -9.59
CA ARG A 94 -6.79 26.37 -10.05
C ARG A 94 -5.77 25.87 -9.04
N LEU A 95 -4.98 26.77 -8.46
CA LEU A 95 -3.86 26.41 -7.61
C LEU A 95 -4.27 26.00 -6.19
N ASP A 96 -5.29 26.61 -5.60
CA ASP A 96 -5.76 26.31 -4.24
C ASP A 96 -6.04 24.81 -4.00
N PRO A 97 -6.84 24.11 -4.84
CA PRO A 97 -7.08 22.67 -4.64
C PRO A 97 -5.82 21.83 -4.84
N LEU A 98 -4.92 22.24 -5.73
CA LEU A 98 -3.66 21.53 -5.99
C LEU A 98 -2.67 21.67 -4.82
N TRP A 99 -2.58 22.86 -4.22
CA TRP A 99 -1.79 23.10 -3.00
C TRP A 99 -2.29 22.28 -1.82
N LYS A 100 -3.61 22.21 -1.64
CA LYS A 100 -4.22 21.36 -0.61
C LYS A 100 -3.86 19.89 -0.84
N LEU A 101 -3.98 19.42 -2.08
CA LEU A 101 -3.74 18.04 -2.43
C LEU A 101 -2.26 17.63 -2.27
N ILE A 102 -1.31 18.44 -2.75
CA ILE A 102 0.12 18.13 -2.56
C ILE A 102 0.48 18.13 -1.07
N GLY A 103 -0.11 19.04 -0.27
CA GLY A 103 -0.01 19.01 1.18
C GLY A 103 -0.46 17.67 1.75
N ASN A 104 -1.69 17.23 1.42
CA ASN A 104 -2.22 15.95 1.86
C ASN A 104 -1.35 14.76 1.43
N ILE A 105 -0.85 14.74 0.19
CA ILE A 105 0.04 13.68 -0.31
C ILE A 105 1.30 13.61 0.56
N THR A 106 1.94 14.75 0.83
CA THR A 106 3.19 14.80 1.62
C THR A 106 3.01 14.47 3.10
N THR A 107 1.83 14.70 3.68
CA THR A 107 1.56 14.46 5.10
C THR A 107 0.87 13.11 5.36
N THR A 108 0.52 12.34 4.34
CA THR A 108 -0.11 11.02 4.49
C THR A 108 0.98 9.95 4.59
N PRO A 109 1.24 9.38 5.79
CA PRO A 109 2.27 8.37 5.93
C PRO A 109 1.80 7.01 5.38
N ILE A 110 2.72 6.27 4.76
CA ILE A 110 2.55 4.84 4.45
C ILE A 110 3.18 4.05 5.59
N THR A 111 2.34 3.36 6.36
CA THR A 111 2.74 2.76 7.66
C THR A 111 2.99 1.26 7.59
N SER A 112 2.44 0.59 6.57
CA SER A 112 2.53 -0.87 6.40
C SER A 112 3.95 -1.41 6.41
N THR A 113 4.91 -0.75 5.77
CA THR A 113 6.31 -1.23 5.71
C THR A 113 6.93 -1.37 7.10
N ALA A 114 6.74 -0.39 7.99
CA ALA A 114 7.29 -0.44 9.34
C ALA A 114 6.59 -1.53 10.17
N ALA A 115 5.27 -1.70 9.99
CA ALA A 115 4.52 -2.75 10.65
C ALA A 115 4.96 -4.16 10.19
N PHE A 116 5.17 -4.36 8.89
CA PHE A 116 5.69 -5.62 8.35
C PHE A 116 7.11 -5.92 8.84
N ALA A 117 8.00 -4.92 8.89
CA ALA A 117 9.36 -5.11 9.41
C ALA A 117 9.37 -5.53 10.88
N THR A 118 8.52 -4.90 11.70
CA THR A 118 8.37 -5.24 13.14
C THR A 118 7.87 -6.68 13.30
N PHE A 119 6.84 -7.04 12.54
CA PHE A 119 6.28 -8.38 12.57
C PHE A 119 7.26 -9.44 12.05
N LEU A 120 7.99 -9.16 10.96
CA LEU A 120 9.02 -10.03 10.40
C LEU A 120 10.10 -10.38 11.43
N SER A 121 10.65 -9.38 12.11
CA SER A 121 11.64 -9.58 13.16
C SER A 121 11.12 -10.48 14.29
N THR A 122 9.82 -10.39 14.59
CA THR A 122 9.19 -11.16 15.66
C THR A 122 9.03 -12.62 15.26
N VAL A 123 8.49 -12.89 14.06
CA VAL A 123 8.28 -14.26 13.58
C VAL A 123 9.60 -14.97 13.26
N GLN A 124 10.64 -14.25 12.83
CA GLN A 124 11.99 -14.80 12.69
C GLN A 124 12.53 -15.31 14.02
N SER A 125 12.44 -14.50 15.07
CA SER A 125 12.89 -14.90 16.41
C SER A 125 12.16 -16.14 16.92
N TYR A 126 10.87 -16.30 16.61
CA TYR A 126 10.08 -17.46 17.05
C TYR A 126 10.40 -18.71 16.25
N ALA A 127 10.55 -18.57 14.93
CA ALA A 127 10.99 -19.67 14.06
C ALA A 127 12.36 -20.21 14.49
N ASP A 128 13.31 -19.31 14.81
CA ASP A 128 14.64 -19.68 15.30
C ASP A 128 14.57 -20.40 16.66
N THR A 129 13.78 -19.87 17.59
CA THR A 129 13.63 -20.46 18.93
C THR A 129 13.00 -21.86 18.86
N TYR A 130 11.91 -22.00 18.10
CA TYR A 130 11.23 -23.28 17.92
C TYR A 130 12.12 -24.28 17.14
N GLY A 131 12.81 -23.82 16.10
CA GLY A 131 13.76 -24.65 15.34
C GLY A 131 14.95 -25.14 16.16
N ALA A 132 15.48 -24.31 17.07
CA ALA A 132 16.51 -24.72 18.00
C ALA A 132 16.01 -25.81 18.98
N ALA A 133 14.77 -25.67 19.47
CA ALA A 133 14.15 -26.68 20.34
C ALA A 133 13.89 -28.00 19.60
N ALA A 134 13.35 -27.95 18.39
CA ALA A 134 13.12 -29.12 17.54
C ALA A 134 14.44 -29.86 17.25
N LYS A 135 15.50 -29.12 16.92
CA LYS A 135 16.85 -29.68 16.73
C LYS A 135 17.38 -30.34 18.00
N ALA A 136 17.22 -29.71 19.17
CA ALA A 136 17.65 -30.28 20.45
C ALA A 136 16.89 -31.58 20.79
N ALA A 137 15.64 -31.70 20.35
CA ALA A 137 14.80 -32.88 20.50
C ALA A 137 15.01 -33.94 19.39
N ASN A 138 15.89 -33.70 18.41
CA ASN A 138 16.06 -34.53 17.20
C ASN A 138 14.75 -34.74 16.41
N ILE A 139 13.89 -33.72 16.37
CA ILE A 139 12.66 -33.72 15.58
C ILE A 139 12.92 -32.91 14.29
N THR A 140 12.74 -33.54 13.14
CA THR A 140 13.01 -32.94 11.82
C THR A 140 11.77 -32.80 10.94
N ASP A 141 10.74 -33.62 11.17
CA ASP A 141 9.49 -33.66 10.37
C ASP A 141 8.31 -33.18 11.21
N ASP A 142 8.39 -31.93 11.68
CA ASP A 142 7.35 -31.27 12.47
C ASP A 142 6.61 -30.24 11.61
N ASP A 143 5.29 -30.39 11.47
CA ASP A 143 4.47 -29.53 10.62
C ASP A 143 4.49 -28.08 11.12
N GLU A 144 4.46 -27.88 12.45
CA GLU A 144 4.57 -26.56 13.07
C GLU A 144 5.93 -25.90 12.79
N LEU A 145 7.02 -26.67 12.81
CA LEU A 145 8.34 -26.17 12.41
C LEU A 145 8.33 -25.67 10.96
N GLN A 146 7.70 -26.41 10.03
CA GLN A 146 7.59 -25.98 8.63
C GLN A 146 6.78 -24.69 8.49
N LEU A 147 5.66 -24.58 9.22
CA LEU A 147 4.80 -23.39 9.18
C LEU A 147 5.48 -22.15 9.79
N LEU A 148 6.18 -22.31 10.91
CA LEU A 148 6.93 -21.22 11.56
C LEU A 148 8.12 -20.78 10.73
N THR A 149 8.82 -21.70 10.06
CA THR A 149 9.94 -21.35 9.17
C THR A 149 9.50 -20.73 7.84
N ALA A 150 8.29 -21.03 7.35
CA ALA A 150 7.70 -20.36 6.19
C ALA A 150 7.21 -18.92 6.51
N TYR A 151 6.87 -18.64 7.77
CA TYR A 151 6.26 -17.38 8.20
C TYR A 151 7.08 -16.12 7.82
N PRO A 152 8.41 -16.06 8.04
CA PRO A 152 9.24 -14.94 7.60
C PRO A 152 9.18 -14.70 6.09
N ILE A 153 9.25 -15.77 5.29
CA ILE A 153 9.25 -15.67 3.82
C ILE A 153 7.93 -15.08 3.32
N LEU A 154 6.80 -15.57 3.87
CA LEU A 154 5.47 -15.07 3.51
C LEU A 154 5.26 -13.62 3.97
N THR A 155 5.84 -13.25 5.11
CA THR A 155 5.79 -11.87 5.63
C THR A 155 6.56 -10.91 4.72
N THR A 156 7.76 -11.30 4.28
CA THR A 156 8.55 -10.54 3.30
C THR A 156 7.80 -10.41 1.97
N ALA A 157 7.26 -11.51 1.44
CA ALA A 157 6.49 -11.48 0.20
C ALA A 157 5.26 -10.55 0.29
N ALA A 158 4.57 -10.53 1.43
CA ALA A 158 3.47 -9.61 1.69
C ALA A 158 3.94 -8.15 1.74
N SER A 159 5.06 -7.86 2.41
CA SER A 159 5.66 -6.52 2.45
C SER A 159 6.05 -6.03 1.05
N ASP A 160 6.80 -6.83 0.30
CA ASP A 160 7.30 -6.47 -1.05
C ASP A 160 6.13 -6.28 -2.04
N SER A 161 5.04 -7.01 -1.84
CA SER A 161 3.83 -6.85 -2.65
C SER A 161 3.21 -5.45 -2.54
N LEU A 162 3.57 -4.63 -1.55
CA LEU A 162 3.05 -3.28 -1.34
C LEU A 162 3.91 -2.18 -1.98
N ASP A 163 5.01 -2.50 -2.65
CA ASP A 163 5.88 -1.49 -3.27
C ASP A 163 5.15 -0.56 -4.26
N TRP A 164 4.09 -1.06 -4.90
CA TRP A 164 3.28 -0.26 -5.83
C TRP A 164 2.48 0.84 -5.12
N VAL A 165 2.15 0.69 -3.84
CA VAL A 165 1.42 1.69 -3.03
C VAL A 165 2.27 2.97 -2.91
N LYS A 166 3.54 2.81 -2.54
CA LYS A 166 4.49 3.94 -2.44
C LYS A 166 4.72 4.59 -3.80
N LYS A 167 4.89 3.78 -4.85
CA LYS A 167 5.07 4.29 -6.22
C LYS A 167 3.86 5.08 -6.71
N LEU A 168 2.64 4.62 -6.38
CA LEU A 168 1.40 5.33 -6.70
C LEU A 168 1.33 6.68 -5.99
N GLN A 169 1.67 6.75 -4.70
CA GLN A 169 1.70 8.02 -3.96
C GLN A 169 2.69 9.02 -4.58
N VAL A 170 3.89 8.55 -4.94
CA VAL A 170 4.92 9.38 -5.58
C VAL A 170 4.47 9.87 -6.95
N THR A 171 3.94 8.97 -7.80
CA THR A 171 3.43 9.33 -9.13
C THR A 171 2.30 10.35 -9.03
N MET A 172 1.40 10.22 -8.04
CA MET A 172 0.34 11.20 -7.82
C MET A 172 0.91 12.57 -7.46
N GLY A 173 1.95 12.62 -6.63
CA GLY A 173 2.67 13.87 -6.34
C GLY A 173 3.28 14.52 -7.59
N GLU A 174 3.89 13.72 -8.47
CA GLU A 174 4.43 14.17 -9.76
C GLU A 174 3.33 14.74 -10.67
N ASP A 175 2.20 14.04 -10.78
CA ASP A 175 1.05 14.49 -11.59
C ASP A 175 0.47 15.81 -11.06
N VAL A 176 0.33 15.95 -9.73
CA VAL A 176 -0.12 17.22 -9.11
C VAL A 176 0.87 18.35 -9.38
N ALA A 177 2.17 18.09 -9.27
CA ALA A 177 3.20 19.09 -9.56
C ALA A 177 3.17 19.55 -11.03
N GLU A 178 2.96 18.64 -11.98
CA GLU A 178 2.78 18.99 -13.40
C GLU A 178 1.57 19.91 -13.60
N LEU A 179 0.45 19.62 -12.93
CA LEU A 179 -0.76 20.46 -12.96
C LEU A 179 -0.51 21.85 -12.39
N MET A 180 0.23 21.95 -11.29
CA MET A 180 0.57 23.22 -10.65
C MET A 180 1.44 24.08 -11.58
N LEU A 181 2.47 23.48 -12.19
CA LEU A 181 3.34 24.18 -13.14
C LEU A 181 2.56 24.68 -14.37
N TRP A 182 1.65 23.88 -14.89
CA TRP A 182 0.77 24.31 -15.99
C TRP A 182 -0.18 25.44 -15.57
N ALA A 183 -0.84 25.31 -14.41
CA ALA A 183 -1.80 26.28 -13.93
C ALA A 183 -1.15 27.66 -13.69
N GLY A 184 0.07 27.69 -13.13
CA GLY A 184 0.83 28.93 -12.95
C GLY A 184 1.37 29.53 -14.27
N ARG A 185 1.68 28.69 -15.27
CA ARG A 185 2.15 29.17 -16.58
C ARG A 185 1.04 29.86 -17.39
N ASP A 186 -0.18 29.32 -17.37
CA ASP A 186 -1.33 29.88 -18.11
C ASP A 186 -1.69 31.30 -17.63
N ALA A 187 -1.47 31.59 -16.35
CA ALA A 187 -1.67 32.91 -15.77
C ALA A 187 -0.67 33.97 -16.29
N SER A 188 0.59 33.57 -16.52
CA SER A 188 1.64 34.46 -17.02
C SER A 188 1.42 34.90 -18.47
N THR A 189 0.67 34.12 -19.26
CA THR A 189 0.38 34.41 -20.68
C THR A 189 -0.80 35.34 -20.87
N THR A 190 -1.68 35.52 -19.87
CA THR A 190 -2.79 36.49 -19.94
C THR A 190 -2.32 37.93 -19.70
N SER A 191 -1.09 38.14 -19.22
CA SER A 191 -0.53 39.45 -18.88
C SER A 191 0.46 40.01 -19.92
N SER A 192 0.94 39.21 -20.88
CA SER A 192 1.94 39.66 -21.86
C SER A 192 1.30 39.89 -23.23
N SER A 193 1.12 41.15 -23.60
CA SER A 193 0.67 41.66 -24.91
C SER A 193 1.65 41.41 -26.07
N GLN A 194 2.47 40.36 -26.01
CA GLN A 194 3.39 39.97 -27.08
C GLN A 194 3.31 38.47 -27.36
N GLY A 195 2.39 38.10 -28.25
CA GLY A 195 2.62 37.22 -29.40
C GLY A 195 3.39 35.90 -29.24
N ARG A 196 3.53 35.32 -28.04
CA ARG A 196 3.96 33.93 -27.89
C ARG A 196 2.73 33.06 -27.77
N GLU A 197 2.27 32.56 -28.92
CA GLU A 197 1.43 31.37 -29.00
C GLU A 197 2.21 30.16 -28.45
N CYS A 198 2.40 30.09 -27.13
CA CYS A 198 2.62 28.81 -26.49
C CYS A 198 1.30 28.08 -26.60
N SER A 199 1.17 27.11 -27.50
CA SER A 199 0.02 26.21 -27.47
C SER A 199 -0.01 25.59 -26.06
N THR A 200 -0.89 26.07 -25.20
CA THR A 200 -1.13 25.63 -23.83
C THR A 200 -1.85 24.28 -23.88
N LYS A 201 -1.18 23.28 -24.45
CA LYS A 201 -1.69 21.91 -24.45
C LYS A 201 -1.91 21.53 -22.99
N LEU A 202 -3.16 21.18 -22.66
CA LEU A 202 -3.51 20.69 -21.34
C LEU A 202 -2.54 19.56 -20.95
N PRO A 203 -2.10 19.47 -19.68
CA PRO A 203 -1.38 18.32 -19.17
C PRO A 203 -2.11 17.03 -19.55
N ARG A 204 -1.36 15.97 -19.82
CA ARG A 204 -1.91 14.69 -20.31
C ARG A 204 -3.08 14.24 -19.43
N ILE A 205 -2.93 14.35 -18.11
CA ILE A 205 -3.94 13.90 -17.15
C ILE A 205 -5.25 14.71 -17.21
N LEU A 206 -5.18 16.00 -17.50
CA LEU A 206 -6.38 16.82 -17.75
C LEU A 206 -7.00 16.52 -19.11
N GLN A 207 -6.20 16.18 -20.13
CA GLN A 207 -6.73 15.75 -21.42
C GLN A 207 -7.51 14.43 -21.30
N GLU A 208 -6.97 13.48 -20.54
CA GLU A 208 -7.62 12.21 -20.24
C GLU A 208 -8.93 12.44 -19.48
N TYR A 209 -8.87 13.24 -18.41
CA TYR A 209 -10.05 13.59 -17.63
C TYR A 209 -11.14 14.27 -18.46
N LYS A 210 -10.77 15.24 -19.29
CA LYS A 210 -11.70 15.96 -20.17
C LYS A 210 -12.36 15.05 -21.22
N LYS A 211 -11.66 14.03 -21.71
CA LYS A 211 -12.18 13.11 -22.75
C LYS A 211 -13.06 12.00 -22.16
N ALA A 212 -12.67 11.44 -21.02
CA ALA A 212 -13.31 10.24 -20.46
C ALA A 212 -14.34 10.55 -19.36
N GLY A 213 -14.40 11.80 -18.86
CA GLY A 213 -15.22 12.15 -17.69
C GLY A 213 -14.70 11.55 -16.37
N GLY A 214 -13.46 11.06 -16.38
CA GLY A 214 -12.77 10.41 -15.27
C GLY A 214 -11.29 10.23 -15.59
N SER A 215 -10.51 9.76 -14.60
CA SER A 215 -9.09 9.45 -14.79
C SER A 215 -8.78 8.04 -14.29
N ASP A 216 -7.58 7.55 -14.56
CA ASP A 216 -7.07 6.31 -13.95
C ASP A 216 -7.25 6.33 -12.41
N TYR A 217 -7.10 7.49 -11.76
CA TYR A 217 -7.33 7.66 -10.33
C TYR A 217 -8.79 7.40 -9.89
N THR A 218 -9.78 7.58 -10.77
CA THR A 218 -11.18 7.22 -10.47
C THR A 218 -11.34 5.70 -10.33
N ILE A 219 -10.69 4.93 -11.23
CA ILE A 219 -10.73 3.48 -11.21
C ILE A 219 -9.88 2.96 -10.05
N MET A 220 -8.68 3.53 -9.85
CA MET A 220 -7.80 3.17 -8.73
C MET A 220 -8.47 3.39 -7.38
N ALA A 221 -9.18 4.50 -7.16
CA ALA A 221 -9.94 4.72 -5.93
C ALA A 221 -10.99 3.63 -5.70
N THR A 222 -11.68 3.19 -6.75
CA THR A 222 -12.67 2.11 -6.67
C THR A 222 -12.03 0.78 -6.32
N MET A 223 -10.92 0.44 -6.98
CA MET A 223 -10.20 -0.82 -6.73
C MET A 223 -9.59 -0.86 -5.33
N LEU A 224 -9.05 0.26 -4.84
CA LEU A 224 -8.47 0.39 -3.50
C LEU A 224 -9.54 0.26 -2.39
N ASN A 225 -10.76 0.75 -2.61
CA ASN A 225 -11.86 0.62 -1.66
C ASN A 225 -12.45 -0.81 -1.57
N GLN A 226 -12.05 -1.71 -2.47
CA GLN A 226 -12.49 -3.11 -2.49
C GLN A 226 -11.51 -4.07 -1.79
N LEU A 227 -10.38 -3.56 -1.28
CA LEU A 227 -9.35 -4.29 -0.54
C LEU A 227 -9.46 -4.04 0.97
#